data_AF-A0A917T813-F1
#
_entry.id   AF-A0A917T813-F1
#
_cell.length_a   1.000
_cell.length_b   1.000
_cell.length_c   1.000
_cell.angle_alpha   90.00
_cell.angle_beta   90.00
_cell.angle_gamma   90.00
#
_symmetry.space_group_name_H-M   'P 1'
#
loop_
_entity.id
_entity.type
_entity.pdbx_description
1 polymer ?
#
loop_
_entity_poly.entity_id
_entity_poly.type
_entity_poly.pdbx_seq_one_letter_code
_entity_poly.pdbx_strand_id
1 'polypeptide(L)'
;MKKSTWFILSGLLGALLLAGVVSNFASGHPDGLDSVAREGCTFDDQDQITGGNCMAQAETDNQTKDSPLAGYSVKGISNEFLSTGLSGVIGVLLTFGVGAGAFWLLKKKA
;
A
#
# COMPACT_ATOMS: atom_id res chain seq x y z
N MET A 1 25.01 -19.99 -9.57
CA MET A 1 23.55 -19.94 -9.27
C MET A 1 22.78 -20.24 -10.55
N LYS A 2 21.70 -21.03 -10.50
CA LYS A 2 20.87 -21.26 -11.71
C LYS A 2 20.29 -19.92 -12.17
N LYS A 3 20.30 -19.63 -13.48
CA LYS A 3 19.83 -18.35 -14.05
C LYS A 3 18.43 -17.95 -13.58
N SER A 4 17.55 -18.92 -13.32
CA SER A 4 16.19 -18.69 -12.80
C SER A 4 16.14 -18.17 -11.36
N THR A 5 16.99 -18.71 -10.46
CA THR A 5 17.05 -18.25 -9.07
C THR A 5 17.55 -16.82 -8.98
N TRP A 6 18.52 -16.46 -9.84
CA TRP A 6 19.03 -15.09 -9.92
C TRP A 6 17.93 -14.11 -10.33
N PHE A 7 17.15 -14.43 -11.36
CA PHE A 7 16.04 -13.59 -11.84
C PHE A 7 14.98 -13.34 -10.74
N ILE A 8 14.60 -14.39 -10.01
CA ILE A 8 13.62 -14.27 -8.92
C ILE A 8 14.16 -13.38 -7.80
N LEU A 9 15.40 -13.58 -7.37
CA LEU A 9 16.00 -12.78 -6.31
C LEU A 9 16.20 -11.32 -6.72
N SER A 10 16.62 -11.05 -7.97
CA SER A 10 16.75 -9.66 -8.45
C SER A 10 15.40 -8.96 -8.56
N GLY A 11 14.37 -9.66 -9.02
CA GLY A 11 13.01 -9.12 -9.09
C GLY A 11 12.44 -8.83 -7.69
N LEU A 12 12.62 -9.76 -6.75
CA LEU A 12 12.20 -9.57 -5.36
C LEU A 12 12.93 -8.40 -4.70
N LEU A 13 14.24 -8.29 -4.89
CA LEU A 13 15.02 -7.16 -4.39
C LEU A 13 14.53 -5.83 -4.98
N GLY A 14 14.28 -5.78 -6.29
CA GLY A 14 13.71 -4.61 -6.95
C GLY A 14 12.35 -4.22 -6.37
N ALA A 15 11.45 -5.19 -6.16
CA ALA A 15 10.16 -4.95 -5.54
C ALA A 15 10.28 -4.42 -4.11
N LEU A 16 11.20 -4.96 -3.30
CA LEU A 16 11.46 -4.49 -1.94
C LEU A 16 12.01 -3.06 -1.91
N LEU A 17 12.91 -2.70 -2.82
CA LEU A 17 13.43 -1.33 -2.94
C LEU A 17 12.32 -0.35 -3.36
N LEU A 18 11.49 -0.74 -4.33
CA LEU A 18 10.36 0.07 -4.76
C LEU A 18 9.35 0.28 -3.62
N ALA A 19 8.97 -0.79 -2.93
CA ALA A 19 7.96 -0.75 -1.88
C ALA A 19 8.46 -0.10 -0.58
N GLY A 20 9.73 -0.30 -0.21
CA GLY A 20 10.28 0.21 1.05
C GLY A 20 10.87 1.61 0.96
N VAL A 21 11.36 2.01 -0.22
CA VAL A 21 12.11 3.28 -0.38
C VAL A 21 11.42 4.20 -1.37
N VAL A 22 11.24 3.75 -2.61
CA VAL A 22 10.75 4.62 -3.70
C VAL A 22 9.30 5.07 -3.49
N SER A 23 8.47 4.23 -2.87
CA SER A 23 7.09 4.53 -2.52
C SER A 23 6.91 5.78 -1.66
N ASN A 24 7.89 6.11 -0.79
CA ASN A 24 7.84 7.32 0.04
C ASN A 24 7.92 8.62 -0.77
N PHE A 25 8.34 8.53 -2.04
CA PHE A 25 8.39 9.66 -2.96
C PHE A 25 7.17 9.70 -3.89
N ALA A 26 6.13 8.94 -3.59
CA ALA A 26 4.87 9.02 -4.31
C ALA A 26 4.23 10.42 -4.15
N SER A 27 3.52 10.85 -5.19
CA SER A 27 2.79 12.11 -5.19
C SER A 27 1.76 12.14 -4.06
N GLY A 28 1.75 13.22 -3.28
CA GLY A 28 0.68 13.51 -2.31
C GLY A 28 -0.55 14.20 -2.89
N HIS A 29 -0.59 14.47 -4.21
CA HIS A 29 -1.79 15.04 -4.85
C HIS A 29 -2.91 14.00 -4.92
N PRO A 30 -4.19 14.43 -4.82
CA PRO A 30 -5.33 13.54 -4.96
C PRO A 30 -5.27 12.82 -6.30
N ASP A 31 -5.53 11.51 -6.26
CA ASP A 31 -5.60 10.72 -7.47
C ASP A 31 -6.90 11.02 -8.23
N GLY A 32 -7.08 10.40 -9.40
CA GLY A 32 -8.27 10.65 -10.21
C GLY A 32 -9.57 10.30 -9.50
N LEU A 33 -9.55 9.27 -8.63
CA LEU A 33 -10.72 8.85 -7.87
C LEU A 33 -11.04 9.82 -6.73
N ASP A 34 -10.03 10.22 -5.96
CA ASP A 34 -10.20 11.18 -4.87
C ASP A 34 -10.63 12.56 -5.41
N SER A 35 -10.05 13.01 -6.52
CA SER A 35 -10.45 14.26 -7.18
C SER A 35 -11.93 14.31 -7.55
N VAL A 36 -12.46 13.25 -8.18
CA VAL A 36 -13.90 13.18 -8.51
C VAL A 36 -14.77 12.97 -7.27
N ALA A 37 -14.27 12.25 -6.25
CA ALA A 37 -15.02 12.03 -5.01
C ALA A 37 -15.21 13.34 -4.22
N ARG A 38 -14.26 14.26 -4.35
CA ARG A 38 -14.23 15.58 -3.71
C ARG A 38 -14.96 16.67 -4.52
N GLU A 39 -15.32 16.41 -5.76
CA GLU A 39 -16.00 17.37 -6.62
C GLU A 39 -17.35 17.79 -6.01
N GLY A 40 -17.55 19.10 -5.84
CA GLY A 40 -18.75 19.67 -5.19
C GLY A 40 -18.63 19.88 -3.68
N CYS A 41 -17.51 19.51 -3.05
CA CYS A 41 -17.19 19.86 -1.67
C CYS A 41 -16.27 21.08 -1.55
N THR A 42 -16.33 21.75 -0.40
CA THR A 42 -15.37 22.77 0.00
C THR A 42 -14.47 22.25 1.10
N PHE A 43 -13.18 22.54 1.00
CA PHE A 43 -12.14 22.08 1.94
C PHE A 43 -11.51 23.27 2.65
N ASP A 44 -11.02 23.06 3.88
CA ASP A 44 -10.17 24.01 4.58
C ASP A 44 -8.67 23.80 4.27
N ASP A 45 -7.81 24.60 4.90
CA ASP A 45 -6.35 24.48 4.79
C ASP A 45 -5.79 23.15 5.33
N GLN A 46 -6.61 22.38 6.05
CA GLN A 46 -6.29 21.06 6.63
C GLN A 46 -6.94 19.91 5.85
N ASP A 47 -7.45 20.20 4.66
CA ASP A 47 -8.06 19.25 3.74
C ASP A 47 -9.33 18.56 4.31
N GLN A 48 -10.01 19.20 5.26
CA GLN A 48 -11.26 18.73 5.85
C GLN A 48 -12.48 19.32 5.13
N ILE A 49 -13.53 18.51 4.97
CA ILE A 49 -14.77 18.96 4.32
C ILE A 49 -15.50 19.95 5.23
N THR A 50 -15.66 21.19 4.76
CA THR A 50 -16.33 22.28 5.48
C THR A 50 -17.74 22.58 4.95
N GLY A 51 -18.09 22.05 3.77
CA GLY A 51 -19.38 22.29 3.13
C GLY A 51 -19.49 21.67 1.74
N GLY A 52 -20.62 21.93 1.08
CA GLY A 52 -20.95 21.39 -0.24
C GLY A 52 -21.67 20.03 -0.20
N ASN A 53 -21.76 19.36 -1.33
CA ASN A 53 -22.32 18.01 -1.47
C ASN A 53 -21.47 17.21 -2.45
N CYS A 54 -20.75 16.21 -1.93
CA CYS A 54 -19.88 15.34 -2.74
C CYS A 54 -19.85 13.91 -2.17
N MET A 55 -19.27 12.99 -2.93
CA MET A 55 -19.20 11.57 -2.56
C MET A 55 -18.33 11.33 -1.32
N ALA A 56 -17.29 12.13 -1.11
CA ALA A 56 -16.38 11.99 0.03
C ALA A 56 -17.09 12.15 1.40
N GLN A 57 -18.24 12.85 1.47
CA GLN A 57 -19.02 12.95 2.71
C GLN A 57 -19.64 11.62 3.16
N ALA A 58 -19.82 10.68 2.22
CA ALA A 58 -20.33 9.36 2.52
C ALA A 58 -19.22 8.39 2.97
N GLU A 59 -17.97 8.86 3.08
CA GLU A 59 -16.88 8.05 3.62
C GLU A 59 -17.24 7.61 5.04
N THR A 60 -17.18 6.30 5.26
CA THR A 60 -17.46 5.68 6.54
C THR A 60 -16.27 4.85 6.92
N ASP A 61 -16.03 4.78 8.23
CA ASP A 61 -15.05 3.92 8.84
C ASP A 61 -15.16 2.48 8.31
N ASN A 62 -14.12 2.00 7.64
CA ASN A 62 -14.02 0.62 7.20
C ASN A 62 -13.76 -0.31 8.40
N GLN A 63 -14.27 -1.55 8.35
CA GLN A 63 -14.08 -2.54 9.42
C GLN A 63 -12.61 -2.84 9.75
N THR A 64 -11.71 -2.54 8.82
CA THR A 64 -10.26 -2.75 8.96
C THR A 64 -9.50 -1.49 9.33
N LYS A 65 -10.16 -0.38 9.67
CA LYS A 65 -9.49 0.87 10.04
C LYS A 65 -8.52 0.72 11.23
N ASP A 66 -8.85 -0.17 12.16
CA ASP A 66 -8.05 -0.42 13.37
C ASP A 66 -6.96 -1.49 13.16
N SER A 67 -6.85 -2.00 11.93
CA SER A 67 -5.83 -2.98 11.54
C SER A 67 -4.42 -2.40 11.68
N PRO A 68 -3.43 -3.21 12.07
CA PRO A 68 -2.04 -2.76 12.21
C PRO A 68 -1.40 -2.25 10.92
N LEU A 69 -2.01 -2.52 9.74
CA LEU A 69 -1.53 -2.10 8.42
C LEU A 69 -2.47 -1.10 7.70
N ALA A 70 -3.43 -0.50 8.42
CA ALA A 70 -4.39 0.43 7.84
C ALA A 70 -3.71 1.73 7.36
N GLY A 71 -4.26 2.35 6.32
CA GLY A 71 -3.77 3.63 5.80
C GLY A 71 -2.33 3.59 5.29
N TYR A 72 -1.87 2.45 4.75
CA TYR A 72 -0.49 2.24 4.31
C TYR A 72 0.57 2.45 5.41
N SER A 73 0.19 2.34 6.69
CA SER A 73 1.07 2.57 7.83
C SER A 73 1.23 1.32 8.69
N VAL A 74 2.23 1.28 9.56
CA VAL A 74 2.40 0.28 10.61
C VAL A 74 2.06 0.89 11.97
N LYS A 75 1.03 0.34 12.64
CA LYS A 75 0.59 0.81 13.95
C LYS A 75 1.72 0.76 14.98
N GLY A 76 1.94 1.89 15.68
CA GLY A 76 2.98 2.03 16.70
C GLY A 76 4.31 2.59 16.20
N ILE A 77 4.45 2.86 14.89
CA ILE A 77 5.62 3.54 14.33
C ILE A 77 5.27 4.99 14.04
N SER A 78 5.91 5.93 14.75
CA SER A 78 5.66 7.36 14.62
C SER A 78 6.33 8.01 13.40
N ASN A 79 7.42 7.41 12.90
CA ASN A 79 8.10 7.90 11.71
C ASN A 79 7.36 7.43 10.46
N GLU A 80 6.67 8.36 9.79
CA GLU A 80 5.83 8.09 8.62
C GLU A 80 6.62 7.43 7.47
N PHE A 81 7.83 7.91 7.17
CA PHE A 81 8.71 7.31 6.17
C PHE A 81 9.01 5.83 6.44
N LEU A 82 9.35 5.52 7.69
CA LEU A 82 9.65 4.15 8.10
C LEU A 82 8.38 3.29 8.15
N SER A 83 7.27 3.86 8.61
CA SER A 83 5.96 3.21 8.72
C SER A 83 5.43 2.77 7.36
N THR A 84 5.42 3.69 6.39
CA THR A 84 5.00 3.43 5.01
C THR A 84 5.93 2.46 4.29
N GLY A 85 7.25 2.61 4.46
CA GLY A 85 8.21 1.67 3.89
C GLY A 85 8.03 0.24 4.43
N LEU A 86 7.82 0.10 5.74
CA LEU A 86 7.61 -1.21 6.37
C LEU A 86 6.29 -1.85 5.96
N SER A 87 5.19 -1.09 5.87
CA SER A 87 3.91 -1.62 5.41
C SER A 87 4.02 -2.20 3.99
N GLY A 88 4.74 -1.49 3.09
CA GLY A 88 5.03 -1.95 1.73
C GLY A 88 5.88 -3.21 1.69
N VAL A 89 6.97 -3.27 2.46
CA VAL A 89 7.84 -4.46 2.57
C VAL A 89 7.07 -5.68 3.07
N ILE A 90 6.25 -5.50 4.12
CA ILE A 90 5.40 -6.57 4.66
C ILE A 90 4.44 -7.09 3.57
N GLY A 91 3.79 -6.19 2.83
CA GLY A 91 2.90 -6.56 1.72
C GLY A 91 3.59 -7.38 0.63
N VAL A 92 4.80 -6.98 0.22
CA VAL A 92 5.60 -7.72 -0.78
C VAL A 92 5.96 -9.11 -0.28
N LEU A 93 6.47 -9.22 0.96
CA LEU A 93 6.87 -10.51 1.54
C LEU A 93 5.69 -11.45 1.73
N LEU A 94 4.54 -10.93 2.19
CA LEU A 94 3.32 -11.72 2.33
C LEU A 94 2.84 -12.25 0.98
N THR A 95 2.75 -11.39 -0.03
CA THR A 95 2.30 -11.79 -1.37
C THR A 95 3.24 -12.82 -1.99
N PHE A 96 4.56 -12.58 -1.89
CA PHE A 96 5.56 -13.52 -2.39
C PHE A 96 5.51 -14.85 -1.65
N GLY A 97 5.38 -14.82 -0.32
CA GLY A 97 5.27 -16.01 0.52
C GLY A 97 4.04 -16.86 0.20
N VAL A 98 2.87 -16.22 0.05
CA VAL A 98 1.62 -16.91 -0.34
C VAL A 98 1.76 -17.50 -1.74
N GLY A 99 2.25 -16.74 -2.72
CA GLY A 99 2.42 -17.23 -4.09
C GLY A 99 3.42 -18.37 -4.20
N ALA A 100 4.59 -18.25 -3.55
CA ALA A 100 5.60 -19.29 -3.52
C ALA A 100 5.13 -20.54 -2.76
N GLY A 101 4.41 -20.36 -1.64
CA GLY A 101 3.81 -21.44 -0.88
C GLY A 101 2.76 -22.20 -1.68
N ALA A 102 1.84 -21.48 -2.34
CA ALA A 102 0.84 -22.07 -3.21
C ALA A 102 1.50 -22.84 -4.37
N PHE A 103 2.50 -22.24 -5.03
CA PHE A 103 3.25 -22.91 -6.09
C PHE A 103 3.91 -24.20 -5.58
N TRP A 104 4.53 -24.16 -4.39
CA TRP A 104 5.20 -25.33 -3.82
C TRP A 104 4.21 -26.46 -3.49
N LEU A 105 3.03 -26.13 -2.97
CA LEU A 105 1.96 -27.09 -2.66
C LEU A 105 1.34 -27.69 -3.92
N LEU A 106 1.14 -26.89 -4.97
CA LEU A 106 0.50 -27.33 -6.22
C LEU A 106 1.47 -27.96 -7.21
N LYS A 107 2.78 -27.71 -7.06
CA LYS A 107 3.79 -28.31 -7.91
C LYS A 107 3.75 -29.82 -7.73
N LYS A 108 3.35 -30.52 -8.80
CA LYS A 108 3.44 -31.98 -8.88
C LYS A 108 4.91 -32.38 -8.69
N LYS A 109 5.21 -33.16 -7.65
CA LYS A 109 6.49 -33.87 -7.57
C LYS A 109 6.48 -34.92 -8.67
N ALA A 110 7.29 -34.70 -9.71
CA ALA A 110 7.70 -35.77 -10.61
C ALA A 110 8.79 -36.59 -9.94
#